data_AF-A0A0D6LJM0-F1
#
_entry.id   AF-A0A0D6LJM0-F1
#
_cell.length_a   1.000
_cell.length_b   1.000
_cell.length_c   1.000
_cell.angle_alpha   90.00
_cell.angle_beta   90.00
_cell.angle_gamma   90.00
#
_symmetry.space_group_name_H-M   'P 1'
#
loop_
_entity.id
_entity.type
_entity.pdbx_description
1 polymer ?
#
loop_
_entity_poly.entity_id
_entity_poly.type
_entity_poly.pdbx_seq_one_letter_code
_entity_poly.pdbx_strand_id
1 'polypeptide(L)'
;MTGIQYVLWSAQPPLYVICKHRRNNMQNVTPLAYYYVINGTVYQAPDVYTFVQSRLLGAVEPLKNAFDQVIQYSRYNVAKGYYWQFDKKPATKKDDEKDPPGNSEPMDTDVKPEMNEEPPQSQQPDGNPANPGTSVAKSK
;
A
#
# COMPACT_ATOMS: atom_id res chain seq x y z
N MET A 1 -20.12 -43.35 19.32
CA MET A 1 -20.97 -42.16 19.04
C MET A 1 -20.65 -41.68 17.64
N THR A 2 -21.67 -41.51 16.81
CA THR A 2 -21.57 -41.00 15.43
C THR A 2 -21.99 -39.53 15.40
N GLY A 3 -21.47 -38.75 14.45
CA GLY A 3 -21.81 -37.33 14.32
C GLY A 3 -20.59 -36.39 14.33
N ILE A 4 -20.86 -35.10 14.56
CA ILE A 4 -19.83 -34.06 14.63
C ILE A 4 -19.19 -34.06 16.01
N GLN A 5 -17.86 -34.08 16.04
CA GLN A 5 -17.07 -34.08 17.25
C GLN A 5 -15.92 -33.08 17.11
N TYR A 6 -15.47 -32.57 18.25
CA TYR A 6 -14.33 -31.68 18.35
C TYR A 6 -13.27 -32.37 19.20
N VAL A 7 -12.07 -32.49 18.66
CA VAL A 7 -10.94 -33.13 19.33
C VAL A 7 -9.76 -32.19 19.34
N LEU A 8 -9.08 -32.13 20.49
CA LEU A 8 -7.82 -31.43 20.62
C LEU A 8 -6.75 -32.20 19.84
N TRP A 9 -6.25 -31.61 18.76
CA TRP A 9 -5.25 -32.21 17.89
C TRP A 9 -3.83 -31.98 18.41
N SER A 10 -3.54 -30.76 18.84
CA SER A 10 -2.25 -30.39 19.42
C SER A 10 -2.45 -29.34 20.50
N ALA A 11 -1.66 -29.44 21.56
CA ALA A 11 -1.70 -28.55 22.71
C ALA A 11 -0.27 -28.11 23.02
N GLN A 12 0.08 -26.91 22.56
CA GLN A 12 1.39 -26.32 22.82
C GLN A 12 1.19 -24.87 23.27
N PRO A 13 1.14 -24.60 24.58
CA PRO A 13 0.96 -23.24 25.09
C PRO A 13 1.94 -22.27 24.41
N PRO A 14 1.48 -21.15 23.82
CA PRO A 14 0.16 -20.50 23.90
C PRO A 14 -0.88 -20.89 22.81
N LEU A 15 -0.58 -21.86 21.95
CA LEU A 15 -1.41 -22.31 20.83
C LEU A 15 -2.06 -23.68 21.09
N TYR A 16 -3.38 -23.76 20.90
CA TYR A 16 -4.09 -25.04 20.87
C TYR A 16 -4.78 -25.20 19.53
N VAL A 17 -4.76 -26.42 18.99
CA VAL A 17 -5.38 -26.75 17.71
C VAL A 17 -6.52 -27.73 17.94
N ILE A 18 -7.73 -27.34 17.58
CA ILE A 18 -8.93 -28.19 17.67
C ILE A 18 -9.32 -28.62 16.26
N CYS A 19 -9.49 -29.91 16.04
CA CYS A 19 -10.04 -30.46 14.81
C CYS A 19 -11.54 -30.73 14.98
N LYS A 20 -12.34 -30.16 14.09
CA LYS A 20 -13.74 -30.56 13.88
C LYS A 20 -13.76 -31.69 12.89
N HIS A 21 -14.26 -32.85 13.29
CA HIS A 21 -14.38 -34.00 12.42
C HIS A 21 -15.76 -34.63 12.52
N ARG A 22 -16.18 -35.30 11.45
CA ARG A 22 -17.40 -36.10 11.41
C ARG A 22 -17.04 -37.57 11.52
N ARG A 23 -17.51 -38.21 12.59
CA ARG A 23 -17.37 -39.66 12.77
C ARG A 23 -18.55 -40.36 12.09
N ASN A 24 -18.28 -41.01 10.95
CA ASN A 24 -19.28 -41.76 10.18
C ASN A 24 -19.44 -43.19 10.72
N ASN A 25 -18.32 -43.80 11.15
CA ASN A 25 -18.30 -45.11 11.80
C ASN A 25 -17.20 -45.14 12.88
N MET A 26 -17.07 -46.23 13.63
CA MET A 26 -16.04 -46.38 14.67
C MET A 26 -14.62 -46.14 14.12
N GLN A 27 -14.35 -46.62 12.91
CA GLN A 27 -13.04 -46.53 12.24
C GLN A 27 -12.92 -45.34 11.28
N ASN A 28 -14.05 -44.81 10.79
CA ASN A 28 -14.07 -43.79 9.74
C ASN A 28 -14.38 -42.41 10.32
N VAL A 29 -13.37 -41.55 10.30
CA VAL A 29 -13.44 -40.15 10.74
C VAL A 29 -13.00 -39.25 9.59
N THR A 30 -13.85 -38.28 9.23
CA THR A 30 -13.56 -37.30 8.18
C THR A 30 -13.28 -35.93 8.83
N PRO A 31 -12.07 -35.36 8.73
CA PRO A 31 -11.81 -34.01 9.20
C PRO A 31 -12.56 -33.00 8.34
N LEU A 32 -13.13 -31.96 8.98
CA LEU A 32 -13.91 -30.92 8.32
C LEU A 32 -13.23 -29.56 8.40
N ALA A 33 -12.72 -29.19 9.58
CA ALA A 33 -12.08 -27.89 9.79
C ALA A 33 -11.13 -27.92 10.98
N TYR A 34 -10.19 -26.99 11.00
CA TYR A 34 -9.28 -26.75 12.12
C TYR A 34 -9.56 -25.37 12.73
N TYR A 35 -9.40 -25.30 14.05
CA TYR A 35 -9.55 -24.07 14.82
C TYR A 35 -8.29 -23.87 15.67
N TYR A 36 -7.75 -22.66 15.66
CA TYR A 36 -6.64 -22.24 16.49
C TYR A 36 -7.18 -21.49 17.72
N VAL A 37 -6.76 -21.88 18.91
CA VAL A 37 -7.02 -21.14 20.14
C VAL A 37 -5.72 -20.49 20.56
N ILE A 38 -5.69 -19.15 20.51
CA ILE A 38 -4.53 -18.34 20.83
C ILE A 38 -4.97 -17.33 21.88
N ASN A 39 -4.31 -17.31 23.04
CA ASN A 39 -4.61 -16.38 24.14
C ASN A 39 -6.10 -16.33 24.54
N GLY A 40 -6.77 -17.48 24.53
CA GLY A 40 -8.20 -17.60 24.87
C GLY A 40 -9.16 -17.19 23.74
N THR A 41 -8.67 -16.76 22.58
CA THR A 41 -9.48 -16.44 21.40
C THR A 41 -9.45 -17.58 20.38
N VAL A 42 -10.61 -17.93 19.83
CA VAL A 42 -10.76 -19.01 18.84
C VAL A 42 -10.81 -18.42 17.43
N TYR A 43 -9.91 -18.88 16.56
CA TYR A 43 -9.83 -18.54 15.15
C TYR A 43 -10.07 -19.78 14.29
N GLN A 44 -10.79 -19.63 13.19
CA GLN A 44 -10.89 -20.70 12.19
C GLN A 44 -9.64 -20.70 11.31
N ALA A 45 -9.02 -21.86 11.12
CA ALA A 45 -7.90 -22.00 10.21
C ALA A 45 -8.39 -21.83 8.76
N PRO A 46 -7.74 -20.99 7.93
CA PRO A 46 -8.08 -20.89 6.52
C PRO A 46 -7.66 -22.16 5.79
N ASP A 47 -8.44 -22.54 4.78
CA ASP A 47 -8.02 -23.56 3.82
C ASP A 47 -6.85 -23.01 2.98
N VAL A 48 -5.86 -23.87 2.71
CA VAL A 48 -4.68 -23.54 1.91
C VAL A 48 -5.09 -23.07 0.52
N TYR A 49 -6.13 -23.70 -0.06
CA TYR A 49 -6.65 -23.30 -1.38
C TYR A 49 -7.13 -21.84 -1.36
N THR A 50 -8.02 -21.50 -0.43
CA THR A 50 -8.55 -20.14 -0.29
C THR A 50 -7.45 -19.14 0.07
N PHE A 51 -6.48 -19.54 0.89
CA PHE A 51 -5.34 -18.69 1.25
C PHE A 51 -4.48 -18.35 0.02
N VAL A 52 -4.07 -19.35 -0.76
CA VAL A 52 -3.28 -19.14 -1.98
C VAL A 52 -4.07 -18.34 -3.02
N GLN A 53 -5.35 -18.64 -3.21
CA GLN A 53 -6.22 -17.92 -4.13
C GLN A 53 -6.28 -16.42 -3.79
N SER A 54 -6.44 -16.08 -2.49
CA SER A 54 -6.48 -14.69 -2.06
C SER A 54 -5.17 -13.94 -2.33
N ARG A 55 -4.03 -14.60 -2.17
CA ARG A 55 -2.70 -14.03 -2.44
C ARG A 55 -2.45 -13.85 -3.93
N LEU A 56 -2.83 -14.82 -4.74
CA LEU A 56 -2.73 -14.74 -6.19
C LEU A 56 -3.57 -13.58 -6.72
N LEU A 57 -4.84 -13.49 -6.28
CA LEU A 57 -5.74 -12.41 -6.70
C LEU A 57 -5.18 -11.04 -6.30
N GLY A 58 -4.69 -10.91 -5.07
CA GLY A 58 -4.07 -9.67 -4.59
C GLY A 58 -2.79 -9.25 -5.33
N ALA A 59 -2.12 -10.15 -6.05
CA ALA A 59 -0.98 -9.82 -6.90
C ALA A 59 -1.37 -9.52 -8.34
N VAL A 60 -2.31 -10.30 -8.90
CA VAL A 60 -2.74 -10.20 -10.30
C VAL A 60 -3.58 -8.96 -10.56
N GLU A 61 -4.46 -8.58 -9.62
CA GLU A 61 -5.35 -7.43 -9.81
C GLU A 61 -4.58 -6.10 -9.94
N PRO A 62 -3.62 -5.75 -9.04
CA PRO A 62 -2.80 -4.56 -9.21
C PRO A 62 -1.94 -4.60 -10.48
N LEU A 63 -1.42 -5.78 -10.86
CA LEU A 63 -0.62 -5.95 -12.07
C LEU A 63 -1.45 -5.68 -13.33
N LYS A 64 -2.67 -6.23 -13.38
CA LYS A 64 -3.64 -5.96 -14.45
C LYS A 64 -3.94 -4.46 -14.52
N ASN A 65 -4.23 -3.82 -13.40
CA ASN A 65 -4.54 -2.39 -13.36
C ASN A 65 -3.36 -1.54 -13.84
N ALA A 66 -2.13 -1.90 -13.46
CA ALA A 66 -0.92 -1.23 -13.94
C ALA A 66 -0.74 -1.39 -15.46
N PHE A 67 -0.93 -2.60 -16.00
CA PHE A 67 -0.85 -2.81 -17.45
C PHE A 67 -1.97 -2.10 -18.21
N ASP A 68 -3.20 -2.10 -17.68
CA ASP A 68 -4.32 -1.39 -18.28
C ASP A 68 -4.01 0.12 -18.38
N GLN A 69 -3.34 0.71 -17.38
CA GLN A 69 -2.86 2.10 -17.44
C GLN A 69 -1.71 2.29 -18.43
N VAL A 70 -0.70 1.42 -18.42
CA VAL A 70 0.48 1.52 -19.31
C VAL A 70 0.07 1.39 -20.78
N ILE A 71 -0.80 0.44 -21.11
CA ILE A 71 -1.28 0.21 -22.48
C ILE A 71 -2.00 1.46 -23.03
N GLN A 72 -2.70 2.22 -22.19
CA GLN A 72 -3.36 3.46 -22.62
C GLN A 72 -2.38 4.51 -23.16
N TYR A 73 -1.13 4.53 -22.68
CA TYR A 73 -0.08 5.46 -23.11
C TYR A 73 0.82 4.91 -24.24
N SER A 74 0.66 3.64 -24.60
CA SER A 74 1.42 3.02 -25.68
C SER A 74 0.80 3.34 -27.04
N ARG A 75 1.63 3.77 -28.00
CA ARG A 75 1.25 3.99 -29.40
C ARG A 75 2.22 3.27 -30.32
N TYR A 76 1.72 2.85 -31.47
CA TYR A 76 2.50 2.18 -32.49
C TYR A 76 2.42 2.93 -33.82
N ASN A 77 3.57 3.16 -34.46
CA ASN A 77 3.67 3.72 -35.80
C ASN A 77 4.63 2.85 -36.61
N VAL A 78 4.25 2.44 -37.82
CA VAL A 78 5.05 1.53 -38.68
C VAL A 78 6.46 2.07 -38.96
N ALA A 79 6.64 3.39 -39.07
CA ALA A 79 7.94 4.01 -39.34
C ALA A 79 8.82 4.19 -38.09
N LYS A 80 8.23 4.31 -36.89
CA LYS A 80 8.93 4.61 -35.63
C LYS A 80 8.91 3.47 -34.61
N GLY A 81 8.11 2.44 -34.83
CA GLY A 81 7.86 1.36 -33.87
C GLY A 81 6.94 1.78 -32.72
N TYR A 82 7.11 1.13 -31.56
CA TYR A 82 6.42 1.48 -30.33
C TYR A 82 7.03 2.72 -29.69
N TYR A 83 6.18 3.65 -29.27
CA TYR A 83 6.59 4.86 -28.57
C TYR A 83 5.54 5.26 -27.53
N TRP A 84 5.99 5.92 -26.47
CA TRP A 84 5.13 6.34 -25.36
C TRP A 84 4.66 7.76 -25.58
N GLN A 85 3.35 7.99 -25.51
CA GLN A 85 2.76 9.32 -25.50
C GLN A 85 2.00 9.53 -24.20
N PHE A 86 2.57 10.35 -23.33
CA PHE A 86 1.86 10.87 -22.17
C PHE A 86 1.17 12.15 -22.63
N ASP A 87 -0.09 12.04 -23.06
CA ASP A 87 -0.89 13.21 -23.36
C ASP A 87 -0.92 14.07 -22.09
N LYS A 88 -0.20 15.19 -22.10
CA LYS A 88 -0.32 16.23 -21.08
C LYS A 88 -1.76 16.70 -21.18
N LYS A 89 -2.66 16.26 -20.28
CA LYS A 89 -4.01 16.85 -20.22
C LYS A 89 -3.85 18.37 -20.20
N PRO A 90 -4.58 19.12 -21.04
CA PRO A 90 -4.50 20.57 -21.08
C PRO A 90 -4.82 21.09 -19.69
N ALA A 91 -4.00 22.01 -19.21
CA ALA A 91 -4.31 22.80 -18.04
C ALA A 91 -5.76 23.31 -18.17
N THR A 92 -6.48 23.21 -17.06
CA THR A 92 -7.81 23.76 -16.82
C THR A 92 -8.00 25.08 -17.58
N LYS A 93 -9.10 25.18 -18.33
CA LYS A 93 -9.56 26.39 -19.02
C LYS A 93 -9.40 27.62 -18.10
N LYS A 94 -8.57 28.57 -18.50
CA LYS A 94 -8.72 29.97 -18.12
C LYS A 94 -9.52 30.60 -19.25
N ASP A 95 -10.78 30.88 -18.98
CA ASP A 95 -11.65 31.61 -19.89
C ASP A 95 -11.28 33.11 -19.85
N ASP A 96 -11.10 33.68 -21.05
CA ASP A 96 -11.36 35.05 -21.56
C ASP A 96 -10.87 36.32 -20.81
N GLU A 97 -10.02 37.14 -21.48
CA GLU A 97 -10.42 38.46 -22.03
C GLU A 97 -9.37 39.06 -23.02
N LYS A 98 -9.85 39.92 -23.92
CA LYS A 98 -9.40 40.32 -25.29
C LYS A 98 -8.13 41.20 -25.44
N ASP A 99 -7.52 41.13 -26.64
CA ASP A 99 -6.37 41.89 -27.22
C ASP A 99 -6.68 43.38 -27.58
N PRO A 100 -5.88 44.19 -28.37
CA PRO A 100 -4.46 44.17 -28.87
C PRO A 100 -3.80 45.62 -28.85
N PRO A 101 -2.96 46.10 -29.82
CA PRO A 101 -1.58 45.77 -30.25
C PRO A 101 -0.58 46.97 -30.13
N GLY A 102 0.75 46.78 -30.29
CA GLY A 102 1.65 47.94 -30.51
C GLY A 102 3.18 47.76 -30.43
N ASN A 103 3.80 47.44 -31.58
CA ASN A 103 5.10 47.86 -32.16
C ASN A 103 6.44 48.02 -31.39
N SER A 104 7.53 47.80 -32.15
CA SER A 104 8.97 48.17 -32.02
C SER A 104 9.97 47.23 -31.30
N GLU A 105 10.59 46.35 -32.11
CA GLU A 105 12.05 46.17 -32.39
C GLU A 105 13.17 46.22 -31.29
N PRO A 106 14.37 45.65 -31.57
CA PRO A 106 15.09 44.71 -30.69
C PRO A 106 16.26 45.34 -29.92
N MET A 107 16.76 44.65 -28.88
CA MET A 107 18.05 44.95 -28.25
C MET A 107 18.76 43.67 -27.80
N ASP A 108 19.97 43.48 -28.33
CA ASP A 108 21.03 42.58 -27.87
C ASP A 108 21.40 42.81 -26.39
N THR A 109 21.90 41.77 -25.71
CA THR A 109 23.17 41.84 -24.97
C THR A 109 23.62 40.47 -24.42
N ASP A 110 24.77 40.06 -24.95
CA ASP A 110 25.91 39.36 -24.35
C ASP A 110 26.00 39.11 -22.82
N VAL A 111 26.82 38.08 -22.53
CA VAL A 111 27.69 37.82 -21.36
C VAL A 111 27.37 36.58 -20.47
N LYS A 112 28.42 35.75 -20.38
CA LYS A 112 28.70 34.46 -19.73
C LYS A 112 28.46 34.36 -18.19
N PRO A 113 28.51 33.12 -17.63
CA PRO A 113 28.27 32.77 -16.22
C PRO A 113 29.56 32.59 -15.39
N GLU A 114 29.49 32.64 -14.05
CA GLU A 114 30.39 31.91 -13.12
C GLU A 114 29.97 31.96 -11.64
N MET A 115 30.06 30.79 -10.97
CA MET A 115 30.51 30.48 -9.57
C MET A 115 29.78 31.10 -8.34
N ASN A 116 29.62 30.47 -7.16
CA ASN A 116 30.07 29.20 -6.56
C ASN A 116 29.25 28.90 -5.27
N GLU A 117 29.38 27.68 -4.76
CA GLU A 117 28.76 27.04 -3.58
C GLU A 117 29.31 27.51 -2.21
N GLU A 118 28.51 27.34 -1.13
CA GLU A 118 28.99 27.04 0.25
C GLU A 118 27.88 26.36 1.13
N PRO A 119 28.23 25.49 2.12
CA PRO A 119 27.30 24.59 2.85
C PRO A 119 26.97 25.05 4.30
N PRO A 120 26.01 24.44 5.03
CA PRO A 120 25.76 24.80 6.43
C PRO A 120 26.47 23.90 7.44
N GLN A 121 27.05 24.53 8.47
CA GLN A 121 27.73 23.90 9.60
C GLN A 121 26.91 24.05 10.90
N SER A 122 26.96 22.99 11.70
CA SER A 122 26.30 22.71 12.99
C SER A 122 26.74 23.58 14.18
N GLN A 123 25.85 23.81 15.15
CA GLN A 123 26.20 24.07 16.56
C GLN A 123 25.02 23.77 17.53
N GLN A 124 25.30 23.02 18.60
CA GLN A 124 24.50 22.86 19.83
C GLN A 124 24.89 23.95 20.87
N PRO A 125 24.16 24.09 21.99
CA PRO A 125 24.74 23.59 23.25
C PRO A 125 23.75 23.03 24.31
N ASP A 126 24.35 22.30 25.26
CA ASP A 126 23.85 21.62 26.46
C ASP A 126 23.26 22.50 27.59
N GLY A 127 22.45 21.90 28.49
CA GLY A 127 22.39 22.27 29.91
C GLY A 127 21.03 22.20 30.64
N ASN A 128 20.77 21.09 31.35
CA ASN A 128 19.67 20.81 32.32
C ASN A 128 19.88 21.60 33.67
N PRO A 129 19.06 21.53 34.76
CA PRO A 129 17.79 20.81 35.00
C PRO A 129 16.69 21.60 35.75
N ALA A 130 15.55 20.92 36.00
CA ALA A 130 14.62 21.05 37.15
C ALA A 130 13.13 21.27 36.79
N ASN A 131 12.33 20.26 37.11
CA ASN A 131 10.88 20.34 37.37
C ASN A 131 10.70 20.74 38.86
N PRO A 132 9.64 21.45 39.30
CA PRO A 132 8.30 20.84 39.36
C PRO A 132 7.10 21.82 39.20
N GLY A 133 5.91 21.31 38.88
CA GLY A 133 4.66 22.04 39.17
C GLY A 133 3.47 21.72 38.27
N THR A 134 2.58 20.86 38.78
CA THR A 134 1.10 20.99 38.75
C THR A 134 0.44 21.78 37.60
N SER A 135 -0.42 21.12 36.82
CA SER A 135 -1.88 21.19 37.04
C SER A 135 -2.63 20.40 35.96
N VAL A 136 -3.50 19.51 36.45
CA VAL A 136 -4.48 18.74 35.68
C VAL A 136 -5.67 19.63 35.36
N ALA A 137 -6.07 19.72 34.09
CA ALA A 137 -7.39 20.17 33.67
C ALA A 137 -7.68 19.69 32.24
N LYS A 138 -8.86 19.26 31.84
CA LYS A 138 -10.04 18.72 32.51
C LYS A 138 -10.84 18.09 31.37
N SER A 139 -11.22 16.83 31.49
CA SER A 139 -12.21 16.20 30.62
C SER A 139 -13.60 16.71 31.00
N LYS A 140 -14.39 17.15 30.03
CA LYS A 140 -15.83 16.94 29.98
C LYS A 140 -16.34 17.10 28.56
#